data_AF-A1VLY4-F1
#
_entry.id   AF-A1VLY4-F1
#
_cell.length_a   1.000
_cell.length_b   1.000
_cell.length_c   1.000
_cell.angle_alpha   90.00
_cell.angle_beta   90.00
_cell.angle_gamma   90.00
#
_symmetry.space_group_name_H-M   'P 1'
#
loop_
_entity.id
_entity.type
_entity.pdbx_description
1 polymer ?
#
loop_
_entity_poly.entity_id
_entity_poly.type
_entity_poly.pdbx_seq_one_letter_code
_entity_poly.pdbx_strand_id
1 'polypeptide(L)'
;MNYSRLLDDMCISSLKEMTPTTVKSVIDAVVKVLNGKKFKLKNKKTRILSASNPENLMEITGLWLNRGHPRVRRADRAEIRSELYRCEQQFKISRTDPAYHCEHNSLSGRVAKLSYLQHIEAKEYRERLRKILPHYDVINITKTLKLVSVIERTSELDRGKLSFVERYHQIIYRINIISRSNPSLARTLKSRMHICKPTSTREILTYGE
;
A
#
# COMPACT_ATOMS: atom_id res chain seq x y z
N MET A 1 28.75 -3.30 2.21
CA MET A 1 27.62 -3.79 3.02
C MET A 1 26.58 -2.70 3.08
N ASN A 2 25.31 -3.05 3.03
CA ASN A 2 24.20 -2.11 3.01
C ASN A 2 23.26 -2.41 4.18
N TYR A 3 22.79 -1.35 4.84
CA TYR A 3 21.78 -1.43 5.89
C TYR A 3 20.45 -0.90 5.34
N SER A 4 19.37 -1.61 5.62
CA SER A 4 18.01 -1.18 5.33
C SER A 4 17.10 -1.49 6.50
N ARG A 5 16.13 -0.62 6.78
CA ARG A 5 15.15 -0.80 7.86
C ARG A 5 13.74 -0.55 7.33
N LEU A 6 12.82 -1.45 7.66
CA LEU A 6 11.38 -1.26 7.44
C LEU A 6 10.66 -1.43 8.78
N LEU A 7 10.18 -0.33 9.36
CA LEU A 7 9.62 -0.31 10.72
C LEU A 7 10.61 -0.89 11.75
N ASP A 8 10.35 -2.08 12.28
CA ASP A 8 11.23 -2.76 13.23
C ASP A 8 12.13 -3.81 12.58
N ASP A 9 11.91 -4.12 11.30
CA ASP A 9 12.71 -5.10 10.58
C ASP A 9 14.01 -4.44 10.09
N MET A 10 15.14 -4.90 10.63
CA MET A 10 16.48 -4.49 10.23
C MET A 10 17.09 -5.56 9.32
N CYS A 11 17.64 -5.15 8.18
CA CYS A 11 18.36 -6.03 7.25
C CYS A 11 19.74 -5.45 6.96
N ILE A 12 20.75 -6.30 7.03
CA ILE A 12 22.13 -5.99 6.66
C ILE A 12 22.53 -6.97 5.56
N SER A 13 22.91 -6.44 4.40
CA SER A 13 23.22 -7.24 3.22
C SER A 13 24.63 -6.94 2.69
N SER A 14 25.16 -7.89 1.94
CA SER A 14 26.45 -7.79 1.25
C SER A 14 26.34 -8.44 -0.12
N LEU A 15 27.01 -7.86 -1.12
CA LEU A 15 27.14 -8.47 -2.45
C LEU A 15 28.14 -9.64 -2.44
N LYS A 16 29.11 -9.60 -1.52
CA LYS A 16 30.11 -10.65 -1.31
C LYS A 16 29.69 -11.54 -0.15
N GLU A 17 29.99 -12.83 -0.26
CA GLU A 17 29.79 -13.78 0.84
C GLU A 17 30.59 -13.34 2.07
N MET A 18 29.96 -13.42 3.23
CA MET A 18 30.56 -13.03 4.50
C MET A 18 31.00 -14.27 5.24
N THR A 19 32.18 -14.22 5.84
CA THR A 19 32.63 -15.28 6.72
C THR A 19 31.78 -15.32 7.99
N PRO A 20 31.65 -16.48 8.66
CA PRO A 20 30.91 -16.60 9.91
C PRO A 20 31.37 -15.63 10.99
N THR A 21 32.68 -15.32 11.04
CA THR A 21 33.27 -14.35 11.97
C THR A 21 32.76 -12.95 11.70
N THR A 22 32.77 -12.51 10.43
CA THR A 22 32.22 -11.20 10.04
C THR A 22 30.73 -11.10 10.35
N VAL A 23 29.95 -12.14 10.08
CA VAL A 23 28.51 -12.17 10.40
C VAL A 23 28.29 -11.99 11.90
N LYS A 24 29.05 -12.69 12.75
CA LYS A 24 28.96 -12.56 14.20
C LYS A 24 29.29 -11.13 14.66
N SER A 25 30.38 -10.55 14.17
CA SER A 25 30.77 -9.17 14.52
C SER A 25 29.69 -8.14 14.17
N VAL A 26 29.00 -8.33 13.04
CA VAL A 26 27.89 -7.47 12.61
C VAL A 26 26.69 -7.61 13.55
N ILE A 27 26.32 -8.85 13.92
CA ILE A 27 25.24 -9.10 14.87
C ILE A 27 25.55 -8.45 16.23
N ASP A 28 26.78 -8.60 16.72
CA ASP A 28 27.22 -8.01 17.99
C ASP A 28 27.15 -6.48 17.96
N ALA A 29 27.53 -5.85 16.84
CA ALA A 29 27.39 -4.40 16.64
C ALA A 29 25.93 -3.94 16.70
N VAL A 30 25.01 -4.68 16.06
CA VAL A 30 23.57 -4.39 16.13
C VAL A 30 23.04 -4.53 17.54
N VAL A 31 23.41 -5.59 18.27
CA VAL A 31 22.99 -5.81 19.65
C VAL A 31 23.44 -4.66 20.56
N LYS A 32 24.68 -4.17 20.40
CA LYS A 32 25.18 -3.00 21.15
C LYS A 32 24.33 -1.75 20.91
N VAL A 33 24.01 -1.45 19.65
CA VAL A 33 23.16 -0.30 19.28
C VAL A 33 21.76 -0.43 19.87
N LEU A 34 21.15 -1.62 19.79
CA LEU A 34 19.81 -1.86 20.33
C LEU A 34 19.80 -1.73 21.86
N ASN A 35 20.77 -2.32 22.55
CA ASN A 35 20.87 -2.26 24.01
C ASN A 35 21.05 -0.81 24.50
N GLY A 36 21.85 0.00 23.80
CA GLY A 36 22.01 1.43 24.10
C GLY A 36 20.69 2.21 24.04
N LYS A 37 19.74 1.74 23.22
CA LYS A 37 18.39 2.30 23.10
C LYS A 37 17.34 1.53 23.92
N LYS A 38 17.75 0.65 24.83
CA LYS A 38 16.89 -0.21 25.66
C LYS A 38 16.01 -1.20 24.87
N PHE A 39 16.40 -1.54 23.64
CA PHE A 39 15.77 -2.59 22.84
C PHE A 39 16.58 -3.89 22.88
N LYS A 40 15.92 -5.04 22.66
CA LYS A 40 16.55 -6.37 22.64
C LYS A 40 16.35 -7.05 21.29
N LEU A 41 17.41 -7.69 20.78
CA LEU A 41 17.32 -8.52 19.58
C LEU A 41 16.55 -9.81 19.88
N LYS A 42 15.59 -10.17 19.00
CA LYS A 42 14.82 -11.42 19.12
C LYS A 42 15.52 -12.56 18.37
N ASN A 43 16.39 -13.30 19.04
CA ASN A 43 17.19 -14.38 18.44
C ASN A 43 16.38 -15.39 17.61
N LYS A 44 15.18 -15.80 18.06
CA LYS A 44 14.30 -16.71 17.31
C LYS A 44 13.84 -16.16 15.95
N LYS A 45 13.82 -14.83 15.79
CA LYS A 45 13.43 -14.14 14.55
C LYS A 45 14.64 -13.72 13.71
N THR A 46 15.84 -13.73 14.27
CA THR A 46 17.08 -13.43 13.56
C THR A 46 17.38 -14.57 12.59
N ARG A 47 17.58 -14.26 11.31
CA ARG A 47 17.92 -15.23 10.26
C ARG A 47 19.16 -14.78 9.52
N ILE A 48 20.04 -15.73 9.21
CA ILE A 48 21.18 -15.53 8.32
C ILE A 48 20.83 -16.31 7.06
N LEU A 49 20.68 -15.60 5.95
CA LEU A 49 20.24 -16.16 4.68
C LEU A 49 21.27 -15.84 3.60
N SER A 50 21.42 -16.74 2.65
CA SER A 50 22.27 -16.54 1.48
C SER A 50 21.52 -16.93 0.22
N ALA A 51 21.76 -16.21 -0.88
CA ALA A 51 21.24 -16.59 -2.19
C ALA A 51 21.81 -17.94 -2.66
N SER A 52 23.03 -18.30 -2.22
CA SER A 52 23.68 -19.58 -2.53
C SER A 52 23.14 -20.77 -1.72
N ASN A 53 22.36 -20.54 -0.66
CA ASN A 53 21.84 -21.61 0.17
C ASN A 53 20.61 -22.26 -0.49
N PRO A 54 20.64 -23.57 -0.81
CA PRO A 54 19.52 -24.26 -1.44
C PRO A 54 18.39 -24.66 -0.47
N GLU A 55 18.70 -24.81 0.83
CA GLU A 55 17.75 -25.24 1.85
C GLU A 55 16.96 -24.05 2.41
N ASN A 56 17.66 -22.95 2.69
CA ASN A 56 17.09 -21.74 3.28
C ASN A 56 17.07 -20.61 2.26
N LEU A 57 15.95 -20.53 1.54
CA LEU A 57 15.72 -19.47 0.56
C LEU A 57 15.81 -18.08 1.22
N MET A 58 16.52 -17.17 0.56
CA MET A 58 16.67 -15.79 0.97
C MET A 58 15.36 -15.04 0.76
N GLU A 59 14.75 -14.69 1.89
CA GLU A 59 13.52 -13.93 1.96
C GLU A 59 13.70 -12.73 2.89
N ILE A 60 13.30 -11.57 2.40
CA ILE A 60 13.30 -10.33 3.18
C ILE A 60 11.92 -9.70 3.05
N THR A 61 11.26 -9.40 4.17
CA THR A 61 9.95 -8.72 4.20
C THR A 61 8.87 -9.40 3.32
N GLY A 62 8.91 -10.74 3.24
CA GLY A 62 7.99 -11.53 2.42
C GLY A 62 8.30 -11.55 0.91
N LEU A 63 9.46 -11.06 0.49
CA LEU A 63 9.94 -11.11 -0.89
C LEU A 63 11.07 -12.13 -1.02
N TRP A 64 10.95 -12.99 -2.02
CA TRP A 64 11.94 -14.00 -2.36
C TRP A 64 13.03 -13.42 -3.29
N LEU A 65 14.30 -13.66 -2.98
CA LEU A 65 15.44 -12.97 -3.61
C LEU A 65 16.45 -13.90 -4.33
N ASN A 66 16.33 -15.23 -4.23
CA ASN A 66 17.36 -16.16 -4.79
C ASN A 66 17.49 -16.14 -6.33
N ARG A 67 16.55 -15.54 -7.06
CA ARG A 67 16.54 -15.53 -8.54
C ARG A 67 16.91 -14.17 -9.15
N GLY A 68 17.83 -13.44 -8.51
CA GLY A 68 18.37 -12.17 -8.98
C GLY A 68 17.46 -10.95 -8.82
N HIS A 69 16.13 -11.14 -8.77
CA HIS A 69 15.15 -10.07 -8.57
C HIS A 69 14.14 -10.42 -7.47
N PRO A 70 13.64 -9.43 -6.71
CA PRO A 70 12.59 -9.64 -5.71
C PRO A 70 11.30 -10.17 -6.32
N ARG A 71 10.78 -11.26 -5.76
CA ARG A 71 9.57 -11.92 -6.25
C ARG A 71 8.61 -12.21 -5.10
N VAL A 72 7.32 -12.22 -5.42
CA VAL A 72 6.29 -12.74 -4.52
C VAL A 72 6.30 -14.27 -4.55
N ARG A 73 5.93 -14.91 -3.44
CA ARG A 73 5.79 -16.36 -3.35
C ARG A 73 4.72 -16.89 -4.32
N ARG A 74 4.87 -18.14 -4.75
CA ARG A 74 3.89 -18.80 -5.63
C ARG A 74 2.50 -18.88 -4.98
N ALA A 75 2.44 -19.14 -3.68
CA ALA A 75 1.19 -19.21 -2.92
C ALA A 75 0.41 -17.89 -2.99
N ASP A 76 1.06 -16.76 -2.69
CA ASP A 76 0.41 -15.45 -2.74
C ASP A 76 -0.08 -15.11 -4.16
N ARG A 77 0.64 -15.51 -5.21
CA ARG A 77 0.18 -15.32 -6.60
C ARG A 77 -1.06 -16.18 -6.90
N ALA A 78 -1.09 -17.41 -6.40
CA ALA A 78 -2.26 -18.28 -6.54
C ALA A 78 -3.47 -17.73 -5.79
N GLU A 79 -3.24 -17.14 -4.61
CA GLU A 79 -4.25 -16.46 -3.81
C GLU A 79 -4.81 -15.23 -4.55
N ILE A 80 -3.95 -14.33 -5.05
CA ILE A 80 -4.36 -13.16 -5.84
C ILE A 80 -5.23 -13.57 -7.04
N ARG A 81 -4.87 -14.68 -7.71
CA ARG A 81 -5.65 -15.21 -8.83
C ARG A 81 -7.04 -15.70 -8.38
N SER A 82 -7.11 -16.38 -7.24
CA SER A 82 -8.37 -16.86 -6.65
C SER A 82 -9.27 -15.69 -6.23
N GLU A 83 -8.70 -14.69 -5.55
CA GLU A 83 -9.40 -13.46 -5.16
C GLU A 83 -9.91 -12.69 -6.37
N LEU A 84 -9.13 -12.62 -7.46
CA LEU A 84 -9.59 -11.99 -8.69
C LEU A 84 -10.83 -12.67 -9.26
N TYR A 85 -10.82 -14.01 -9.32
CA TYR A 85 -12.00 -14.76 -9.76
C TYR A 85 -13.21 -14.50 -8.86
N ARG A 86 -13.04 -14.51 -7.53
CA ARG A 86 -14.12 -14.22 -6.58
C ARG A 86 -14.65 -12.81 -6.74
N CYS A 87 -13.77 -11.82 -6.87
CA CYS A 87 -14.11 -10.43 -7.09
C CYS A 87 -14.91 -10.24 -8.40
N GLU A 88 -14.56 -10.97 -9.47
CA GLU A 88 -15.34 -11.01 -10.72
C GLU A 88 -16.74 -11.61 -10.53
N GLN A 89 -16.91 -12.64 -9.67
CA GLN A 89 -18.24 -13.16 -9.38
C GLN A 89 -19.08 -12.18 -8.55
N GLN A 90 -18.49 -11.55 -7.53
CA GLN A 90 -19.19 -10.55 -6.71
C GLN A 90 -19.64 -9.35 -7.54
N PHE A 91 -18.82 -8.91 -8.50
CA PHE A 91 -19.18 -7.84 -9.43
C PHE A 91 -20.50 -8.11 -10.18
N LYS A 92 -20.76 -9.37 -10.54
CA LYS A 92 -22.00 -9.77 -11.23
C LYS A 92 -23.22 -9.69 -10.31
N ILE A 93 -23.03 -9.85 -9.00
CA ILE A 93 -24.09 -9.79 -7.99
C ILE A 93 -24.39 -8.32 -7.68
N SER A 94 -23.38 -7.55 -7.28
CA SER A 94 -23.54 -6.14 -6.94
C SER A 94 -22.24 -5.36 -7.08
N ARG A 95 -22.32 -4.21 -7.75
CA ARG A 95 -21.21 -3.27 -7.94
C ARG A 95 -21.15 -2.18 -6.86
N THR A 96 -22.22 -2.05 -6.08
CA THR A 96 -22.41 -1.01 -5.06
C THR A 96 -22.25 -1.54 -3.64
N ASP A 97 -22.09 -2.85 -3.49
CA ASP A 97 -21.94 -3.51 -2.19
C ASP A 97 -20.65 -3.05 -1.47
N PRO A 98 -20.72 -2.65 -0.18
CA PRO A 98 -19.54 -2.20 0.56
C PRO A 98 -18.46 -3.26 0.73
N ALA A 99 -18.82 -4.53 0.91
CA ALA A 99 -17.85 -5.62 1.04
C ALA A 99 -17.10 -5.83 -0.28
N TYR A 100 -17.81 -5.74 -1.41
CA TYR A 100 -17.20 -5.76 -2.74
C TYR A 100 -16.21 -4.60 -2.94
N HIS A 101 -16.54 -3.38 -2.49
CA HIS A 101 -15.61 -2.24 -2.56
C HIS A 101 -14.32 -2.53 -1.78
N CYS A 102 -14.43 -3.04 -0.55
CA CYS A 102 -13.28 -3.39 0.28
C CYS A 102 -12.40 -4.46 -0.40
N GLU A 103 -13.02 -5.51 -0.93
CA GLU A 103 -12.33 -6.58 -1.62
C GLU A 103 -11.60 -6.09 -2.87
N HIS A 104 -12.29 -5.33 -3.73
CA HIS A 104 -11.69 -4.77 -4.95
C HIS A 104 -10.48 -3.88 -4.63
N ASN A 105 -10.58 -3.02 -3.61
CA ASN A 105 -9.48 -2.13 -3.23
C ASN A 105 -8.27 -2.89 -2.68
N SER A 106 -8.51 -3.88 -1.81
CA SER A 106 -7.46 -4.74 -1.27
C SER A 106 -6.72 -5.47 -2.40
N LEU A 107 -7.48 -6.13 -3.28
CA LEU A 107 -6.93 -6.85 -4.43
C LEU A 107 -6.20 -5.93 -5.40
N SER A 108 -6.71 -4.72 -5.65
CA SER A 108 -6.05 -3.71 -6.48
C SER A 108 -4.66 -3.34 -5.94
N GLY A 109 -4.53 -3.19 -4.62
CA GLY A 109 -3.23 -2.97 -3.95
C GLY A 109 -2.27 -4.15 -4.12
N ARG A 110 -2.76 -5.39 -3.98
CA ARG A 110 -1.97 -6.61 -4.20
C ARG A 110 -1.49 -6.73 -5.65
N VAL A 111 -2.35 -6.42 -6.63
CA VAL A 111 -1.98 -6.39 -8.06
C VAL A 111 -1.01 -5.26 -8.37
N ALA A 112 -1.12 -4.11 -7.70
CA ALA A 112 -0.13 -3.04 -7.80
C ALA A 112 1.25 -3.49 -7.28
N LYS A 113 1.31 -4.24 -6.18
CA LYS A 113 2.55 -4.87 -5.69
C LYS A 113 3.16 -5.82 -6.73
N LEU A 114 2.35 -6.63 -7.41
CA LEU A 114 2.84 -7.48 -8.52
C LEU A 114 3.39 -6.65 -9.68
N SER A 115 2.76 -5.51 -9.99
CA SER A 115 3.21 -4.59 -11.04
C SER A 115 4.58 -3.99 -10.69
N TYR A 116 4.76 -3.54 -9.45
CA TYR A 116 6.03 -3.02 -8.93
C TYR A 116 7.16 -4.06 -9.02
N LEU A 117 6.83 -5.33 -8.77
CA LEU A 117 7.76 -6.46 -8.85
C LEU A 117 7.87 -7.06 -10.26
N GLN A 118 7.29 -6.40 -11.27
CA GLN A 118 7.37 -6.77 -12.69
C GLN A 118 6.94 -8.22 -12.99
N HIS A 119 5.92 -8.73 -12.29
CA HIS A 119 5.33 -10.03 -12.62
C HIS A 119 4.53 -9.95 -13.92
N ILE A 120 4.67 -10.95 -14.79
CA ILE A 120 4.03 -10.98 -16.12
C ILE A 120 2.50 -10.94 -16.02
N GLU A 121 1.93 -11.59 -15.01
CA GLU A 121 0.48 -11.67 -14.80
C GLU A 121 -0.12 -10.32 -14.32
N ALA A 122 0.72 -9.40 -13.81
CA ALA A 122 0.25 -8.15 -13.21
C ALA A 122 -0.52 -7.27 -14.21
N LYS A 123 -0.10 -7.25 -15.47
CA LYS A 123 -0.76 -6.49 -16.55
C LYS A 123 -2.16 -7.03 -16.80
N GLU A 124 -2.29 -8.34 -17.00
CA GLU A 124 -3.57 -9.01 -17.22
C GLU A 124 -4.53 -8.77 -16.05
N TYR A 125 -4.06 -8.98 -14.82
CA TYR A 125 -4.89 -8.78 -13.62
C TYR A 125 -5.35 -7.34 -13.48
N ARG A 126 -4.49 -6.37 -13.81
CA ARG A 126 -4.85 -4.95 -13.78
C ARG A 126 -5.93 -4.63 -14.82
N GLU A 127 -5.83 -5.17 -16.02
CA GLU A 127 -6.83 -4.98 -17.09
C GLU A 127 -8.18 -5.57 -16.70
N ARG A 128 -8.19 -6.75 -16.08
CA ARG A 128 -9.41 -7.39 -15.56
C ARG A 128 -10.05 -6.54 -14.46
N LEU A 129 -9.28 -6.10 -13.47
CA LEU A 129 -9.77 -5.22 -12.40
C LEU A 129 -10.36 -3.89 -12.90
N ARG A 130 -9.83 -3.34 -14.01
CA ARG A 130 -10.38 -2.12 -14.64
C ARG A 130 -11.76 -2.33 -15.26
N LYS A 131 -12.09 -3.55 -15.69
CA LYS A 131 -13.41 -3.88 -16.24
C LYS A 131 -14.46 -4.03 -15.14
N ILE A 132 -14.03 -4.42 -13.94
CA ILE A 132 -14.90 -4.64 -12.78
C ILE A 132 -14.74 -3.52 -11.74
N LEU A 133 -14.92 -2.26 -12.11
CA LEU A 133 -14.79 -1.16 -11.14
C LEU A 133 -16.06 -1.01 -10.28
N PRO A 134 -15.90 -0.81 -8.94
CA PRO A 134 -17.02 -0.54 -8.05
C PRO A 134 -17.66 0.82 -8.31
N HIS A 135 -18.97 0.89 -8.07
CA HIS A 135 -19.82 2.07 -8.26
C HIS A 135 -20.46 2.49 -6.93
N TYR A 136 -20.90 3.75 -6.84
CA TYR A 136 -21.77 4.19 -5.76
C TYR A 136 -23.24 4.17 -6.15
N ASP A 137 -24.06 3.79 -5.17
CA ASP A 137 -25.50 3.95 -5.19
C ASP A 137 -25.89 5.41 -4.89
N VAL A 138 -27.19 5.71 -5.04
CA VAL A 138 -27.75 7.04 -4.83
C VAL A 138 -27.47 7.54 -3.40
N ILE A 139 -27.49 6.64 -2.41
CA ILE A 139 -27.24 6.97 -1.01
C ILE A 139 -25.80 7.45 -0.83
N ASN A 140 -24.80 6.72 -1.36
CA ASN A 140 -23.40 7.13 -1.26
C ASN A 140 -23.07 8.38 -2.08
N ILE A 141 -23.72 8.58 -3.22
CA ILE A 141 -23.61 9.83 -3.99
C ILE A 141 -24.12 11.00 -3.14
N THR A 142 -25.32 10.88 -2.59
CA THR A 142 -25.94 11.93 -1.74
C THR A 142 -25.07 12.24 -0.52
N LYS A 143 -24.51 11.23 0.16
CA LYS A 143 -23.56 11.42 1.26
C LYS A 143 -22.33 12.20 0.81
N THR A 144 -21.80 11.88 -0.37
CA THR A 144 -20.62 12.59 -0.92
C THR A 144 -20.93 14.05 -1.22
N LEU A 145 -22.11 14.36 -1.77
CA LEU A 145 -22.56 15.75 -1.97
C LEU A 145 -22.60 16.54 -0.67
N LYS A 146 -23.15 15.95 0.40
CA LYS A 146 -23.17 16.57 1.74
C LYS A 146 -21.75 16.83 2.25
N LEU A 147 -20.84 15.87 2.11
CA LEU A 147 -19.44 16.03 2.53
C LEU A 147 -18.73 17.16 1.77
N VAL A 148 -18.95 17.27 0.45
CA VAL A 148 -18.40 18.36 -0.36
C VAL A 148 -18.94 19.70 0.13
N SER A 149 -20.26 19.83 0.35
CA SER A 149 -20.83 21.09 0.84
C SER A 149 -20.34 21.47 2.25
N VAL A 150 -19.97 20.51 3.10
CA VAL A 150 -19.38 20.78 4.41
C VAL A 150 -17.94 21.25 4.29
N ILE A 151 -17.12 20.58 3.48
CA ILE A 151 -15.69 20.94 3.37
C ILE A 151 -15.50 22.31 2.70
N GLU A 152 -16.36 22.69 1.75
CA GLU A 152 -16.35 24.02 1.12
C GLU A 152 -16.54 25.18 2.10
N ARG A 153 -17.31 24.97 3.17
CA ARG A 153 -17.58 25.98 4.21
C ARG A 153 -16.42 26.14 5.20
N THR A 154 -15.39 25.32 5.08
CA THR A 154 -14.25 25.35 6.00
C THR A 154 -13.37 26.57 5.71
N SER A 155 -13.04 27.31 6.77
CA SER A 155 -12.19 28.50 6.71
C SER A 155 -10.80 28.17 6.15
N GLU A 156 -10.13 29.13 5.53
CA GLU A 156 -8.78 28.92 4.98
C GLU A 156 -7.76 28.52 6.06
N LEU A 157 -7.88 29.08 7.26
CA LEU A 157 -7.04 28.76 8.42
C LEU A 157 -7.12 27.26 8.79
N ASP A 158 -8.31 26.67 8.67
CA ASP A 158 -8.53 25.27 9.00
C ASP A 158 -8.02 24.30 7.89
N ARG A 159 -7.75 24.80 6.68
CA ARG A 159 -7.30 23.97 5.55
C ARG A 159 -5.87 23.45 5.68
N GLY A 160 -5.10 24.01 6.61
CA GLY A 160 -3.76 23.54 6.98
C GLY A 160 -3.77 22.41 8.01
N LYS A 161 -4.92 22.03 8.56
CA LYS A 161 -4.99 20.99 9.59
C LYS A 161 -4.89 19.59 8.97
N LEU A 162 -4.20 18.68 9.66
CA LEU A 162 -4.05 17.28 9.21
C LEU A 162 -5.42 16.62 8.96
N SER A 163 -6.38 16.84 9.86
CA SER A 163 -7.74 16.31 9.73
C SER A 163 -8.47 16.82 8.48
N PHE A 164 -8.18 18.05 8.04
CA PHE A 164 -8.72 18.60 6.81
C PHE A 164 -8.09 17.91 5.58
N VAL A 165 -6.76 17.78 5.56
CA VAL A 165 -6.03 17.09 4.48
C VAL A 165 -6.56 15.67 4.29
N GLU A 166 -6.70 14.92 5.39
CA GLU A 166 -7.23 13.55 5.34
C GLU A 166 -8.66 13.50 4.80
N ARG A 167 -9.55 14.36 5.31
CA ARG A 167 -10.94 14.43 4.85
C ARG A 167 -11.04 14.85 3.38
N TYR A 168 -10.19 15.78 2.93
CA TYR A 168 -10.11 16.21 1.54
C TYR A 168 -9.80 15.03 0.62
N HIS A 169 -8.73 14.27 0.92
CA HIS A 169 -8.35 13.11 0.11
C HIS A 169 -9.38 11.98 0.16
N GLN A 170 -10.04 11.77 1.29
CA GLN A 170 -11.17 10.85 1.38
C GLN A 170 -12.32 11.26 0.45
N ILE A 171 -12.68 12.55 0.40
CA ILE A 171 -13.74 13.05 -0.50
C ILE A 171 -13.30 12.93 -1.96
N ILE A 172 -12.07 13.27 -2.31
CA ILE A 172 -11.54 13.09 -3.68
C ILE A 172 -11.62 11.63 -4.11
N TYR A 173 -11.26 10.69 -3.22
CA TYR A 173 -11.40 9.26 -3.47
C TYR A 173 -12.86 8.88 -3.76
N ARG A 174 -13.82 9.36 -2.95
CA ARG A 174 -15.25 9.16 -3.19
C ARG A 174 -15.69 9.70 -4.55
N ILE A 175 -15.24 10.89 -4.94
CA ILE A 175 -15.56 11.49 -6.24
C ILE A 175 -14.98 10.67 -7.40
N ASN A 176 -13.79 10.10 -7.24
CA ASN A 176 -13.20 9.21 -8.24
C ASN A 176 -14.04 7.94 -8.45
N ILE A 177 -14.71 7.42 -7.40
CA ILE A 177 -15.68 6.33 -7.57
C ILE A 177 -16.90 6.81 -8.35
N ILE A 178 -17.44 8.00 -8.03
CA ILE A 178 -18.58 8.61 -8.76
C ILE A 178 -18.24 8.80 -10.24
N SER A 179 -17.00 9.19 -10.60
CA SER A 179 -16.62 9.41 -12.00
C SER A 179 -16.74 8.19 -12.90
N ARG A 180 -16.86 6.99 -12.33
CA ARG A 180 -17.02 5.73 -13.07
C ARG A 180 -18.45 5.55 -13.61
N SER A 181 -19.44 6.09 -12.91
CA SER A 181 -20.86 6.00 -13.28
C SER A 181 -21.47 7.34 -13.71
N ASN A 182 -21.02 8.46 -13.14
CA ASN A 182 -21.47 9.81 -13.49
C ASN A 182 -20.27 10.78 -13.62
N PRO A 183 -19.60 10.79 -14.79
CA PRO A 183 -18.45 11.64 -15.05
C PRO A 183 -18.75 13.14 -14.97
N SER A 184 -19.95 13.56 -15.40
CA SER A 184 -20.37 14.98 -15.38
C SER A 184 -20.45 15.50 -13.95
N LEU A 185 -21.19 14.80 -13.08
CA LEU A 185 -21.29 15.15 -11.66
C LEU A 185 -19.91 15.16 -11.00
N ALA A 186 -19.08 14.14 -11.26
CA ALA A 186 -17.76 14.07 -10.68
C ALA A 186 -16.86 15.24 -11.11
N ARG A 187 -16.97 15.72 -12.35
CA ARG A 187 -16.25 16.90 -12.84
C ARG A 187 -16.65 18.15 -12.06
N THR A 188 -17.95 18.39 -11.91
CA THR A 188 -18.48 19.50 -11.11
C THR A 188 -17.98 19.45 -9.66
N LEU A 189 -17.99 18.27 -9.03
CA LEU A 189 -17.49 18.11 -7.67
C LEU A 189 -15.97 18.30 -7.57
N LYS A 190 -15.19 17.88 -8.56
CA LYS A 190 -13.74 18.14 -8.58
C LYS A 190 -13.42 19.63 -8.69
N SER A 191 -14.14 20.37 -9.55
CA SER A 191 -13.97 21.82 -9.67
C SER A 191 -14.28 22.54 -8.35
N ARG A 192 -15.34 22.11 -7.66
CA ARG A 192 -15.69 22.58 -6.32
C ARG A 192 -14.58 22.30 -5.29
N MET A 193 -14.08 21.07 -5.24
CA MET A 193 -12.99 20.69 -4.34
C MET A 193 -11.68 21.45 -4.61
N HIS A 194 -11.40 21.79 -5.87
CA HIS A 194 -10.20 22.55 -6.23
C HIS A 194 -10.13 23.93 -5.55
N ILE A 195 -11.29 24.57 -5.33
CA ILE A 195 -11.39 25.87 -4.65
C ILE A 195 -10.98 25.76 -3.17
N CYS A 196 -11.29 24.63 -2.52
CA CYS A 196 -10.98 24.37 -1.12
C CYS A 196 -9.81 23.40 -0.93
N LYS A 197 -8.79 23.47 -1.79
CA LYS A 197 -7.60 22.61 -1.66
C LYS A 197 -6.88 22.83 -0.32
N PRO A 198 -6.23 21.81 0.25
CA PRO A 198 -5.41 21.97 1.44
C PRO A 198 -4.24 22.93 1.19
N THR A 199 -3.86 23.68 2.22
CA THR A 199 -2.73 24.64 2.17
C THR A 199 -1.39 23.99 2.53
N SER A 200 -1.42 22.79 3.13
CA SER A 200 -0.24 22.03 3.55
C SER A 200 -0.40 20.57 3.16
N THR A 201 0.71 19.85 3.02
CA THR A 201 0.71 18.41 2.73
C THR A 201 0.73 17.61 4.04
N ARG A 202 0.35 16.33 3.95
CA ARG A 202 0.39 15.42 5.11
C ARG A 202 1.81 15.29 5.65
N GLU A 203 2.80 15.23 4.77
CA GLU A 203 4.21 15.06 5.12
C GLU A 203 4.73 16.24 5.94
N ILE A 204 4.47 17.47 5.49
CA ILE A 204 4.89 18.69 6.21
C ILE A 204 4.26 18.72 7.61
N LEU A 205 2.97 18.38 7.73
CA LEU A 205 2.26 18.41 9.00
C LEU A 205 2.67 17.30 9.97
N THR A 206 3.20 16.18 9.46
CA THR A 206 3.56 15.01 10.29
C THR A 206 5.03 15.04 10.70
N TYR A 207 5.91 15.51 9.82
CA TYR A 207 7.35 15.40 9.98
C TYR A 207 8.07 16.74 10.10
N GLY A 208 7.41 17.87 9.78
CA GLY A 208 7.93 19.22 10.08
C GLY A 208 9.02 19.75 9.14
N GLU A 209 9.17 19.16 7.95
CA GLU A 209 10.38 19.23 7.08
C GLU A 209 11.64 18.61 7.72
#